data_AF-A0AAX6RSE6-F1
#
_entry.id   AF-A0AAX6RSE6-F1
#
_cell.length_a   1.000
_cell.length_b   1.000
_cell.length_c   1.000
_cell.angle_alpha   90.00
_cell.angle_beta   90.00
_cell.angle_gamma   90.00
#
_symmetry.space_group_name_H-M   'P 1'
#
loop_
_entity.id
_entity.type
_entity.pdbx_description
1 polymer ?
#
loop_
_entity_poly.entity_id
_entity_poly.type
_entity_poly.pdbx_seq_one_letter_code
_entity_poly.pdbx_strand_id
1 'polypeptide(L)'
;MLPEHHEAFTRLLKDPVIQRFLAWDTNLKASDKDLLAMVITYFSQAGLFPWQFQRTHVFLALYQATDMVEEDNQEPKLHTFFFLYGMNFNKIPQVHNLCYQFIGCMDWNFRVTREDCEEIQAYNLRSGCGAEIVPSSQDPGALRTSTSRRGAMGPGI
;
A
#
# COMPACT_ATOMS: atom_id res chain seq x y z
N MET A 1 20.15 0.36 1.49
CA MET A 1 19.51 1.03 0.31
C MET A 1 20.01 2.47 0.11
N LEU A 2 19.97 3.04 -1.11
CA LEU A 2 20.37 4.43 -1.35
C LEU A 2 19.29 5.43 -0.86
N PRO A 3 19.66 6.55 -0.22
CA PRO A 3 18.71 7.60 0.20
C PRO A 3 17.85 8.18 -0.94
N GLU A 4 18.41 8.26 -2.15
CA GLU A 4 17.76 8.83 -3.34
C GLU A 4 16.55 8.02 -3.81
N HIS A 5 16.59 6.69 -3.64
CA HIS A 5 15.47 5.81 -3.98
C HIS A 5 14.29 6.00 -3.01
N HIS A 6 14.58 6.26 -1.74
CA HIS A 6 13.55 6.54 -0.75
C HIS A 6 12.86 7.88 -1.02
N GLU A 7 13.62 8.93 -1.33
CA GLU A 7 13.03 10.24 -1.64
C GLU A 7 12.12 10.17 -2.88
N ALA A 8 12.55 9.49 -3.94
CA ALA A 8 11.73 9.29 -5.13
C ALA A 8 10.47 8.47 -4.83
N PHE A 9 10.57 7.46 -3.97
CA PHE A 9 9.41 6.70 -3.52
C PHE A 9 8.46 7.56 -2.67
N THR A 10 8.96 8.33 -1.71
CA THR A 10 8.14 9.26 -0.93
C THR A 10 7.40 10.26 -1.84
N ARG A 11 8.07 10.75 -2.90
CA ARG A 11 7.43 11.61 -3.90
C ARG A 11 6.30 10.90 -4.64
N LEU A 12 6.46 9.61 -4.96
CA LEU A 12 5.40 8.82 -5.59
C LEU A 12 4.25 8.52 -4.64
N LEU A 13 4.51 8.27 -3.36
CA LEU A 13 3.46 8.14 -2.37
C LEU A 13 2.60 9.41 -2.27
N LYS A 14 3.18 10.59 -2.56
CA LYS A 14 2.44 11.87 -2.62
C LYS A 14 1.67 12.08 -3.93
N ASP A 15 1.76 11.17 -4.89
CA ASP A 15 0.98 11.24 -6.12
C ASP A 15 -0.52 11.14 -5.81
N PRO A 16 -1.37 12.03 -6.35
CA PRO A 16 -2.80 12.07 -6.00
C PRO A 16 -3.58 10.82 -6.43
N VAL A 17 -3.06 10.02 -7.36
CA VAL A 17 -3.66 8.73 -7.72
C VAL A 17 -3.26 7.66 -6.70
N ILE A 18 -2.00 7.65 -6.26
CA ILE A 18 -1.52 6.72 -5.23
C ILE A 18 -2.16 7.04 -3.88
N GLN A 19 -2.24 8.32 -3.48
CA GLN A 19 -2.97 8.73 -2.27
C GLN A 19 -4.44 8.30 -2.31
N ARG A 20 -5.10 8.40 -3.47
CA ARG A 20 -6.47 7.90 -3.64
C ARG A 20 -6.56 6.38 -3.49
N PHE A 21 -5.57 5.64 -3.97
CA PHE A 21 -5.49 4.19 -3.77
C PHE A 21 -5.34 3.83 -2.29
N LEU A 22 -4.38 4.45 -1.60
CA LEU A 22 -4.12 4.22 -0.19
C LEU A 22 -5.33 4.59 0.69
N ALA A 23 -6.03 5.68 0.35
CA ALA A 23 -7.25 6.07 1.04
C ALA A 23 -8.45 5.15 0.73
N TRP A 24 -8.44 4.50 -0.45
CA TRP A 24 -9.48 3.56 -0.84
C TRP A 24 -9.28 2.17 -0.22
N ASP A 25 -8.03 1.74 -0.03
CA ASP A 25 -7.70 0.49 0.67
C ASP A 25 -7.79 0.63 2.20
N THR A 26 -8.97 0.94 2.71
CA THR A 26 -9.19 1.20 4.15
C THR A 26 -8.87 0.01 5.05
N ASN A 27 -8.83 -1.21 4.50
CA ASN A 27 -8.54 -2.44 5.22
C ASN A 27 -7.07 -2.88 5.08
N LEU A 28 -6.25 -2.12 4.34
CA LEU A 28 -4.83 -2.42 4.09
C LEU A 28 -4.60 -3.79 3.47
N LYS A 29 -5.57 -4.29 2.69
CA LYS A 29 -5.45 -5.61 2.08
C LYS A 29 -4.41 -5.62 0.95
N ALA A 30 -4.21 -4.48 0.31
CA ALA A 30 -3.34 -4.32 -0.86
C ALA A 30 -2.27 -3.24 -0.67
N SER A 31 -2.28 -2.49 0.44
CA SER A 31 -1.33 -1.43 0.74
C SER A 31 -0.91 -1.38 2.21
N ASP A 32 -0.81 -2.52 2.88
CA ASP A 32 -0.18 -2.54 4.19
C ASP A 32 1.29 -2.09 4.15
N LYS A 33 1.84 -1.84 5.33
CA LYS A 33 3.22 -1.38 5.49
C LYS A 33 4.27 -2.37 4.98
N ASP A 34 3.96 -3.67 4.98
CA ASP A 34 4.91 -4.72 4.62
C ASP A 34 4.95 -4.91 3.10
N LEU A 35 3.79 -4.84 2.43
CA LEU A 35 3.64 -4.74 0.97
C LEU A 35 4.32 -3.48 0.44
N LEU A 36 4.12 -2.32 1.08
CA LEU A 36 4.79 -1.08 0.68
C LEU A 36 6.31 -1.16 0.87
N ALA A 37 6.79 -1.83 1.93
CA ALA A 37 8.21 -2.10 2.11
C ALA A 37 8.76 -3.03 1.02
N MET A 38 8.05 -4.10 0.66
CA MET A 38 8.40 -4.98 -0.45
C MET A 38 8.49 -4.23 -1.78
N VAL A 39 7.56 -3.32 -2.05
CA VAL A 39 7.59 -2.49 -3.26
C VAL A 39 8.88 -1.67 -3.33
N ILE A 40 9.29 -1.03 -2.23
CA ILE A 40 10.55 -0.27 -2.15
C ILE A 40 11.76 -1.20 -2.40
N THR A 41 11.72 -2.41 -1.86
CA THR A 41 12.74 -3.45 -2.12
C THR A 41 12.82 -3.82 -3.58
N TYR A 42 11.69 -4.08 -4.24
CA TYR A 42 11.65 -4.39 -5.67
C TYR A 42 12.18 -3.25 -6.53
N PHE A 43 11.88 -2.01 -6.18
CA PHE A 43 12.45 -0.86 -6.87
C PHE A 43 13.97 -0.76 -6.74
N SER A 44 14.49 -1.10 -5.56
CA SER A 44 15.94 -1.15 -5.32
C SER A 44 16.61 -2.31 -6.06
N GLN A 45 15.91 -3.44 -6.20
CA GLN A 45 16.38 -4.62 -6.93
C GLN A 45 16.30 -4.48 -8.45
N ALA A 46 15.32 -3.73 -8.96
CA ALA A 46 15.14 -3.47 -10.38
C ALA A 46 16.25 -2.60 -11.00
N GLY A 47 17.16 -2.05 -10.20
CA GLY A 47 18.25 -1.19 -10.67
C GLY A 47 17.79 0.07 -11.42
N LEU A 48 16.50 0.39 -11.34
CA LEU A 48 15.86 1.51 -12.02
C LEU A 48 16.27 2.81 -11.34
N PHE A 49 16.54 3.84 -12.14
CA PHE A 49 16.91 5.12 -11.58
C PHE A 49 15.71 5.80 -10.89
N PRO A 50 15.92 6.55 -9.78
CA PRO A 50 14.84 7.18 -9.03
C PRO A 50 13.89 8.07 -9.85
N TRP A 51 14.37 8.69 -10.94
CA TRP A 51 13.55 9.50 -11.84
C TRP A 51 12.70 8.69 -12.84
N GLN A 52 13.00 7.40 -13.05
CA GLN A 52 12.24 6.51 -13.92
C GLN A 52 11.03 5.89 -13.22
N PHE A 53 10.93 6.02 -11.89
CA PHE A 53 9.79 5.52 -11.16
C PHE A 53 8.53 6.33 -11.54
N GLN A 54 7.52 5.60 -12.03
CA GLN A 54 6.22 6.13 -12.40
C GLN A 54 5.17 5.47 -11.52
N ARG A 55 4.00 6.10 -11.40
CA ARG A 55 2.86 5.52 -10.68
C ARG A 55 2.53 4.10 -11.14
N THR A 56 2.64 3.84 -12.44
CA THR A 56 2.41 2.52 -13.04
C THR A 56 3.35 1.47 -12.45
N HIS A 57 4.62 1.81 -12.22
CA HIS A 57 5.57 0.88 -11.61
C HIS A 57 5.20 0.53 -10.17
N VAL A 58 4.68 1.49 -9.39
CA VAL A 58 4.22 1.25 -8.01
C VAL A 58 3.10 0.23 -8.01
N PHE A 59 2.13 0.39 -8.91
CA PHE A 59 1.01 -0.52 -9.03
C PHE A 59 1.39 -1.92 -9.53
N LEU A 60 2.33 -2.02 -10.47
CA LEU A 60 2.85 -3.31 -10.93
C LEU A 60 3.61 -4.03 -9.81
N ALA A 61 4.43 -3.30 -9.05
CA ALA A 61 5.15 -3.83 -7.91
C ALA A 61 4.20 -4.27 -6.78
N LEU A 62 3.13 -3.50 -6.50
CA LEU A 62 2.10 -3.87 -5.53
C LEU A 62 1.35 -5.12 -5.95
N TYR A 63 0.93 -5.18 -7.22
CA TYR A 63 0.28 -6.37 -7.78
C TYR A 63 1.16 -7.62 -7.59
N GLN A 64 2.47 -7.48 -7.81
CA GLN A 64 3.42 -8.58 -7.61
C GLN A 64 3.67 -8.91 -6.13
N ALA A 65 3.76 -7.91 -5.26
CA ALA A 65 3.95 -8.11 -3.83
C ALA A 65 2.75 -8.85 -3.22
N THR A 66 1.53 -8.47 -3.61
CA THR A 66 0.32 -9.21 -3.23
C THR A 66 0.33 -10.64 -3.75
N ASP A 67 0.87 -10.88 -4.95
CA ASP A 67 1.01 -12.22 -5.53
C ASP A 67 1.95 -13.14 -4.77
N MET A 68 3.03 -12.59 -4.23
CA MET A 68 4.00 -13.37 -3.46
C MET A 68 3.61 -13.59 -1.99
N VAL A 69 2.83 -12.69 -1.39
CA VAL A 69 2.45 -12.80 0.04
C VAL A 69 1.17 -13.62 0.21
N GLU A 70 0.21 -13.48 -0.70
CA GLU A 70 -1.12 -14.10 -0.61
C GLU A 70 -1.31 -15.08 -1.79
N GLU A 71 -0.63 -16.24 -1.74
CA GLU A 71 -0.71 -17.26 -2.81
C GLU A 71 -2.16 -17.78 -2.99
N ASP A 72 -2.90 -17.96 -1.89
CA ASP A 72 -4.25 -18.55 -1.87
C ASP A 72 -5.40 -17.52 -1.93
N ASN A 73 -5.13 -16.24 -1.67
CA ASN A 73 -6.16 -15.21 -1.58
C ASN A 73 -6.01 -14.21 -2.72
N GLN A 74 -6.87 -14.35 -3.73
CA GLN A 74 -6.83 -13.54 -4.95
C GLN A 74 -7.55 -12.19 -4.78
N GLU A 75 -8.26 -11.96 -3.66
CA GLU A 75 -9.00 -10.72 -3.39
C GLU A 75 -8.14 -9.46 -3.53
N PRO A 76 -6.96 -9.35 -2.90
CA PRO A 76 -6.24 -8.08 -2.94
C PRO A 76 -5.58 -7.82 -4.31
N LYS A 77 -5.29 -8.87 -5.10
CA LYS A 77 -4.84 -8.74 -6.50
C LYS A 77 -5.94 -8.12 -7.36
N LEU A 78 -7.15 -8.63 -7.21
CA LEU A 78 -8.33 -8.11 -7.88
C LEU A 78 -8.63 -6.69 -7.42
N HIS A 79 -8.45 -6.37 -6.14
CA HIS A 79 -8.63 -5.03 -5.58
C HIS A 79 -7.69 -4.00 -6.24
N THR A 80 -6.40 -4.32 -6.33
CA THR A 80 -5.41 -3.49 -7.04
C THR A 80 -5.73 -3.35 -8.52
N PHE A 81 -6.15 -4.44 -9.18
CA PHE A 81 -6.54 -4.40 -10.59
C PHE A 81 -7.79 -3.54 -10.82
N PHE A 82 -8.84 -3.73 -10.02
CA PHE A 82 -10.10 -2.97 -10.11
C PHE A 82 -9.89 -1.48 -9.90
N PHE A 83 -9.00 -1.09 -8.98
CA PHE A 83 -8.68 0.32 -8.79
C PHE A 83 -8.10 0.97 -10.06
N LEU A 84 -7.21 0.25 -10.76
CA LEU A 84 -6.44 0.81 -11.88
C LEU A 84 -7.18 0.77 -13.21
N TYR A 85 -7.85 -0.34 -13.47
CA TYR A 85 -8.43 -0.64 -14.78
C TYR A 85 -9.95 -0.78 -14.72
N GLY A 86 -10.55 -0.64 -13.53
CA GLY A 86 -11.98 -0.86 -13.32
C GLY A 86 -12.38 -2.29 -13.68
N MET A 87 -13.61 -2.46 -14.17
CA MET A 87 -14.11 -3.75 -14.65
C MET A 87 -13.62 -4.12 -16.07
N ASN A 88 -12.54 -3.50 -16.56
CA ASN A 88 -12.03 -3.77 -17.90
C ASN A 88 -11.07 -4.97 -17.92
N PHE A 89 -11.63 -6.16 -17.79
CA PHE A 89 -10.87 -7.42 -17.78
C PHE A 89 -10.05 -7.65 -19.06
N ASN A 90 -10.37 -6.99 -20.17
CA ASN A 90 -9.57 -7.04 -21.41
C ASN A 90 -8.16 -6.43 -21.24
N LYS A 91 -7.93 -5.67 -20.16
CA LYS A 91 -6.61 -5.12 -19.82
C LYS A 91 -5.73 -6.09 -19.02
N ILE A 92 -6.27 -7.18 -18.47
CA ILE A 92 -5.50 -8.17 -17.71
C ILE A 92 -4.26 -8.65 -18.47
N PRO A 93 -4.33 -9.04 -19.76
CA PRO A 93 -3.14 -9.49 -20.48
C PRO A 93 -2.06 -8.41 -20.60
N GLN A 94 -2.46 -7.14 -20.71
CA GLN A 94 -1.54 -6.01 -20.79
C GLN A 94 -0.84 -5.79 -19.46
N VAL A 95 -1.58 -5.86 -18.33
CA VAL A 95 -1.02 -5.77 -16.98
C VAL A 95 -0.04 -6.90 -16.73
N HIS A 96 -0.41 -8.14 -17.06
CA HIS A 96 0.45 -9.30 -16.87
C HIS A 96 1.76 -9.18 -17.67
N ASN A 97 1.70 -8.67 -18.91
CA ASN A 97 2.90 -8.39 -19.71
C ASN A 97 3.79 -7.31 -19.06
N LEU A 98 3.19 -6.24 -18.54
CA LEU A 98 3.93 -5.19 -17.83
C LEU A 98 4.57 -5.71 -16.53
N CYS A 99 3.88 -6.57 -15.77
CA CYS A 99 4.44 -7.23 -14.60
C CYS A 99 5.63 -8.09 -14.99
N TYR A 100 5.51 -8.89 -16.05
CA TYR A 100 6.61 -9.73 -16.55
C TYR A 100 7.84 -8.90 -16.93
N GLN A 101 7.65 -7.76 -17.61
CA GLN A 101 8.74 -6.85 -17.94
C GLN A 101 9.40 -6.26 -16.68
N PHE A 102 8.59 -5.83 -15.72
CA PHE A 102 9.08 -5.28 -14.45
C PHE A 102 9.90 -6.32 -13.65
N ILE A 103 9.40 -7.54 -13.54
CA ILE A 103 10.08 -8.67 -12.90
C ILE A 103 11.40 -9.01 -13.62
N GLY A 104 11.39 -8.92 -14.95
CA GLY A 104 12.59 -9.08 -15.75
C GLY A 104 13.67 -8.04 -15.41
N CYS A 105 13.29 -6.80 -15.10
CA CYS A 105 14.24 -5.75 -14.71
C CYS A 105 14.89 -5.97 -13.34
N MET A 106 14.27 -6.75 -12.46
CA MET A 106 14.83 -7.12 -11.15
C MET A 106 15.54 -8.48 -11.17
N ASP A 107 15.89 -8.99 -12.36
CA ASP A 107 16.52 -10.31 -12.54
C ASP A 107 15.77 -11.44 -11.83
N TRP A 108 14.43 -11.35 -11.80
CA TRP A 108 13.57 -12.32 -11.10
C TRP A 108 13.88 -12.47 -9.61
N ASN A 109 14.53 -11.48 -9.02
CA ASN A 109 14.83 -11.48 -7.60
C ASN A 109 13.60 -11.05 -6.81
N PHE A 110 12.88 -12.02 -6.26
CA PHE A 110 11.75 -11.77 -5.35
C PHE A 110 12.16 -11.81 -3.88
N ARG A 111 13.46 -11.97 -3.58
CA ARG A 111 13.93 -12.17 -2.22
C ARG A 111 13.78 -10.88 -1.45
N VAL A 112 12.84 -10.87 -0.51
CA VAL A 112 12.68 -9.82 0.49
C VAL A 112 12.73 -10.49 1.85
N THR A 113 13.71 -10.17 2.67
CA THR A 113 13.72 -10.66 4.06
C THR A 113 12.95 -9.71 4.96
N ARG A 114 12.59 -10.19 6.15
CA ARG A 114 11.94 -9.33 7.15
C ARG A 114 12.84 -8.17 7.56
N GLU A 115 14.15 -8.40 7.65
CA GLU A 115 15.14 -7.38 7.97
C GLU A 115 15.20 -6.29 6.90
N ASP A 116 15.08 -6.65 5.61
CA ASP A 116 14.98 -5.68 4.52
C ASP A 116 13.75 -4.77 4.70
N CYS A 117 12.60 -5.36 5.04
CA CYS A 117 11.38 -4.60 5.32
C CYS A 117 11.51 -3.69 6.55
N GLU A 118 12.13 -4.19 7.63
CA GLU A 118 12.36 -3.45 8.87
C GLU A 118 13.32 -2.27 8.66
N GLU A 119 14.38 -2.43 7.86
CA GLU A 119 15.32 -1.34 7.51
C GLU A 119 14.59 -0.19 6.82
N ILE A 120 13.71 -0.51 5.86
CA ILE A 120 12.93 0.47 5.11
C ILE A 120 11.92 1.18 6.00
N GLN A 121 11.21 0.43 6.84
CA GLN A 121 10.25 1.00 7.80
C GLN A 121 10.97 1.92 8.80
N ALA A 122 12.14 1.52 9.31
CA ALA A 122 12.96 2.33 10.21
C ALA A 122 13.50 3.60 9.54
N TYR A 123 13.90 3.52 8.27
CA TYR A 123 14.33 4.69 7.48
C TYR A 123 13.19 5.70 7.32
N ASN A 124 11.99 5.23 6.96
CA ASN A 124 10.82 6.09 6.82
C ASN A 124 10.50 6.77 8.15
N LEU A 125 10.51 6.04 9.27
CA LEU A 125 10.28 6.60 10.60
C LEU A 125 11.33 7.66 10.99
N ARG A 126 12.61 7.42 10.69
CA ARG A 126 13.73 8.29 11.07
C ARG A 126 13.82 9.57 10.23
N SER A 127 13.43 9.52 8.97
CA SER A 127 13.48 10.65 8.03
C SER A 127 12.33 11.65 8.20
N GLY A 128 11.36 11.37 9.09
CA GLY A 128 10.14 12.16 9.21
C GLY A 128 9.11 11.91 8.10
N CYS A 129 9.46 11.11 7.08
CA CYS A 129 8.54 10.63 6.04
C CYS A 129 7.56 9.56 6.56
N GLY A 130 7.84 8.96 7.71
CA GLY A 130 7.06 7.88 8.32
C GLY A 130 5.72 8.32 8.90
N ALA A 131 5.47 9.62 9.05
CA ALA A 131 4.17 10.14 9.42
C ALA A 131 3.11 10.00 8.29
N GLU A 132 3.54 9.78 7.03
CA GLU A 132 2.64 9.66 5.87
C GLU A 132 2.42 8.21 5.38
N ILE A 133 3.19 7.22 5.87
CA ILE A 133 3.00 5.79 5.54
C ILE A 133 2.12 5.08 6.58
N VAL A 134 1.57 5.83 7.54
CA VAL A 134 0.44 5.34 8.33
C VAL A 134 -0.82 5.65 7.53
N PRO A 135 -1.50 4.65 6.95
CA PRO A 135 -2.86 4.85 6.51
C PRO A 135 -3.65 5.27 7.73
N SER A 136 -4.31 6.42 7.64
CA SER A 136 -5.00 7.10 8.72
C SER A 136 -5.87 6.14 9.53
N SER A 137 -5.31 5.59 10.62
CA SER A 137 -6.04 4.87 11.65
C SER A 137 -6.09 5.74 12.90
N GLN A 138 -6.77 6.90 12.80
CA GLN A 138 -7.23 7.63 13.97
C GLN A 138 -8.62 8.23 13.75
N ASP A 139 -9.63 7.48 14.17
CA ASP A 139 -10.56 8.01 15.17
C ASP A 139 -10.78 6.96 16.28
N PRO A 140 -9.99 6.98 17.36
CA PRO A 140 -10.25 6.20 18.56
C PRO A 140 -10.95 7.11 19.58
N GLY A 141 -12.26 7.33 19.46
CA GLY A 141 -12.82 8.42 20.27
C GLY A 141 -14.32 8.62 20.42
N ALA A 142 -15.20 7.63 20.28
CA ALA A 142 -16.60 7.81 20.73
C ALA A 142 -17.35 6.53 21.14
N LEU A 143 -16.75 5.69 21.99
CA LEU A 143 -17.57 4.83 22.87
C LEU A 143 -17.91 5.64 24.13
N ARG A 144 -18.93 6.49 24.06
CA ARG A 144 -19.63 6.94 25.27
C ARG A 144 -20.83 6.04 25.50
N THR A 145 -20.58 5.04 26.33
CA THR A 145 -21.57 4.49 27.26
C THR A 145 -22.38 5.63 27.87
N SER A 146 -23.69 5.66 27.63
CA SER A 146 -24.63 6.25 28.58
C SER A 146 -25.47 5.11 29.15
N THR A 147 -25.01 4.67 30.32
CA THR A 147 -25.76 3.86 31.25
C THR A 147 -27.09 4.52 31.56
N SER A 148 -28.16 3.74 31.45
CA SER A 148 -29.46 3.98 32.05
C SER A 148 -29.33 4.57 33.47
N ARG A 149 -29.97 5.71 33.70
CA ARG A 149 -30.36 6.15 35.04
C ARG A 149 -31.80 6.66 35.02
N ARG A 150 -32.69 5.72 35.36
CA ARG A 150 -33.91 5.87 36.16
C ARG A 150 -34.24 7.33 36.57
N GLY A 151 -35.36 7.84 36.08
CA GLY A 151 -36.00 9.06 36.57
C GLY A 151 -37.51 8.94 36.38
N ALA A 152 -38.21 8.56 37.44
CA ALA A 152 -39.67 8.56 37.51
C ALA A 152 -40.20 9.99 37.51
N MET A 153 -41.28 10.26 36.77
CA MET A 153 -42.27 11.30 37.07
C MET A 153 -43.51 11.08 36.18
N GLY A 154 -44.62 10.65 36.78
CA GLY A 154 -45.93 11.23 36.46
C GLY A 154 -46.30 12.23 37.57
N PRO A 155 -47.51 12.82 37.60
CA PRO A 155 -48.56 12.94 36.57
C PRO A 155 -49.01 14.41 36.33
N GLY A 156 -50.01 14.62 35.45
CA GLY A 156 -50.79 15.87 35.27
C GLY A 156 -50.66 16.46 33.85
N ILE A 157 -51.71 16.74 33.08
CA ILE A 157 -53.15 16.93 33.31
C ILE A 157 -53.92 16.19 32.21
#